data_AF-A0A6M6IIS9-F1
#
_entry.id   AF-A0A6M6IIS9-F1
#
_cell.length_a   1.000
_cell.length_b   1.000
_cell.length_c   1.000
_cell.angle_alpha   90.00
_cell.angle_beta   90.00
_cell.angle_gamma   90.00
#
_symmetry.space_group_name_H-M   'P 1'
#
loop_
_entity.id
_entity.type
_entity.pdbx_description
1 polymer ?
#
loop_
_entity_poly.entity_id
_entity_poly.type
_entity_poly.pdbx_seq_one_letter_code
_entity_poly.pdbx_strand_id
1 'polypeptide(L)'
;MQRVPKAKKRTERLNTHLMTKARSSSELNYLASPVTGGGVSVPRFQQLFLLARQHGHKAPQDWAGFVWNLLAVQGQRLVKQGRALDTPEQNLAELTAQAAELAEKRLPILKALQLA
;
A
#
# COMPACT_ATOMS: atom_id res chain seq x y z
N MET A 1 -13.77 -13.49 25.64
CA MET A 1 -12.89 -12.90 24.60
C MET A 1 -13.73 -12.13 23.57
N GLN A 2 -14.02 -10.83 23.74
CA GLN A 2 -14.96 -10.06 22.87
C GLN A 2 -14.44 -8.65 22.43
N ARG A 3 -13.11 -8.40 22.43
CA ARG A 3 -12.57 -7.04 22.17
C ARG A 3 -12.18 -6.73 20.70
N VAL A 4 -12.21 -7.71 19.80
CA VAL A 4 -11.74 -7.56 18.41
C VAL A 4 -12.62 -6.68 17.50
N PRO A 5 -13.97 -6.73 17.52
CA PRO A 5 -14.78 -6.03 16.51
C PRO A 5 -14.83 -4.50 16.69
N LYS A 6 -14.75 -3.96 17.91
CA LYS A 6 -14.69 -2.50 18.16
C LYS A 6 -13.34 -1.90 17.77
N ALA A 7 -12.25 -2.65 17.95
CA ALA A 7 -10.92 -2.22 17.54
C ALA A 7 -10.82 -2.16 16.01
N LYS A 8 -11.39 -3.15 15.30
CA LYS A 8 -11.35 -3.25 13.83
C LYS A 8 -11.83 -1.97 13.13
N LYS A 9 -13.03 -1.48 13.44
CA LYS A 9 -13.62 -0.31 12.75
C LYS A 9 -12.82 0.99 13.00
N ARG A 10 -12.21 1.12 14.18
CA ARG A 10 -11.35 2.28 14.51
C ARG A 10 -10.01 2.19 13.79
N THR A 11 -9.43 0.99 13.75
CA THR A 11 -8.17 0.69 13.07
C THR A 11 -8.30 0.83 11.55
N GLU A 12 -9.40 0.37 10.94
CA GLU A 12 -9.67 0.54 9.51
C GLU A 12 -9.75 2.02 9.13
N ARG A 13 -10.43 2.86 9.93
CA ARG A 13 -10.49 4.31 9.71
C ARG A 13 -9.12 4.96 9.81
N LEU A 14 -8.32 4.57 10.82
CA LEU A 14 -6.96 5.07 10.97
C LEU A 14 -6.09 4.66 9.77
N ASN A 15 -6.11 3.38 9.40
CA ASN A 15 -5.32 2.86 8.28
C ASN A 15 -5.71 3.52 6.96
N THR A 16 -7.00 3.75 6.72
CA THR A 16 -7.48 4.46 5.51
C THR A 16 -6.94 5.90 5.47
N HIS A 17 -6.93 6.59 6.62
CA HIS A 17 -6.34 7.92 6.72
C HIS A 17 -4.83 7.91 6.47
N LEU A 18 -4.10 6.92 7.04
CA LEU A 18 -2.67 6.73 6.82
C LEU A 18 -2.36 6.45 5.34
N MET A 19 -3.11 5.55 4.69
CA MET A 19 -2.96 5.25 3.26
C MET A 19 -3.27 6.46 2.37
N THR A 20 -4.24 7.29 2.76
CA THR A 20 -4.52 8.55 2.05
C THR A 20 -3.36 9.54 2.21
N LYS A 21 -2.78 9.63 3.41
CA LYS A 21 -1.60 10.47 3.67
C LYS A 21 -0.36 9.96 2.91
N ALA A 22 -0.25 8.64 2.73
CA ALA A 22 0.79 7.99 1.94
C ALA A 22 0.80 8.44 0.46
N ARG A 23 -0.29 9.03 -0.03
CA ARG A 23 -0.33 9.64 -1.36
C ARG A 23 0.72 10.74 -1.47
N SER A 24 0.86 11.61 -0.47
CA SER A 24 1.72 12.81 -0.54
C SER A 24 2.94 12.76 0.37
N SER A 25 2.95 11.91 1.41
CA SER A 25 4.08 11.81 2.36
C SER A 25 4.51 10.35 2.57
N SER A 26 5.82 10.12 2.62
CA SER A 26 6.45 8.82 2.93
C SER A 26 6.85 8.67 4.40
N GLU A 27 6.43 9.59 5.27
CA GLU A 27 6.83 9.61 6.69
C GLU A 27 6.26 8.43 7.49
N LEU A 28 5.12 7.87 7.06
CA LEU A 28 4.41 6.83 7.82
C LEU A 28 4.43 5.49 7.08
N ASN A 29 5.40 4.65 7.40
CA ASN A 29 5.57 3.31 6.83
C ASN A 29 4.97 2.19 7.69
N TYR A 30 3.98 2.51 8.53
CA TYR A 30 3.35 1.55 9.44
C TYR A 30 1.83 1.66 9.38
N LEU A 31 1.15 0.51 9.39
CA LEU A 31 -0.31 0.41 9.57
C LEU A 31 -0.63 -0.29 10.88
N ALA A 32 -1.72 0.09 11.55
CA ALA A 32 -2.12 -0.52 12.80
C ALA A 32 -2.85 -1.85 12.53
N SER A 33 -2.44 -2.93 13.18
CA SER A 33 -3.11 -4.25 13.11
C SER A 33 -4.02 -4.45 14.32
N PRO A 34 -5.34 -4.65 14.13
CA PRO A 34 -6.25 -4.95 15.23
C PRO A 34 -6.05 -6.37 15.80
N VAL A 35 -5.34 -7.25 15.09
CA VAL A 35 -5.09 -8.65 15.49
C VAL A 35 -3.92 -8.75 16.46
N THR A 36 -2.84 -8.02 16.20
CA THR A 36 -1.65 -7.99 17.08
C THR A 36 -1.71 -6.85 18.10
N GLY A 37 -2.60 -5.86 17.91
CA GLY A 37 -2.66 -4.66 18.73
C GLY A 37 -1.49 -3.70 18.52
N GLY A 38 -0.65 -3.92 17.51
CA GLY A 38 0.58 -3.17 17.22
C GLY A 38 0.67 -2.64 15.79
N GLY A 39 1.74 -1.90 15.50
CA GLY A 39 2.05 -1.40 14.16
C GLY A 39 2.77 -2.44 13.31
N VAL A 40 2.33 -2.61 12.06
CA VAL A 40 2.93 -3.49 11.06
C VAL A 40 3.63 -2.62 10.04
N SER A 41 4.89 -2.92 9.74
CA SER A 41 5.65 -2.20 8.70
C SER A 41 5.03 -2.47 7.34
N VAL A 42 4.42 -1.43 6.77
CA VAL A 42 3.82 -1.42 5.44
C VAL A 42 4.34 -0.17 4.76
N PRO A 43 5.39 -0.28 3.91
CA PRO A 43 5.96 0.83 3.18
C PRO A 43 4.94 1.57 2.31
N ARG A 44 5.22 2.83 1.98
CA ARG A 44 4.34 3.70 1.17
C ARG A 44 3.74 3.00 -0.06
N PHE A 45 4.54 2.35 -0.91
CA PHE A 45 4.01 1.71 -2.12
C PHE A 45 3.02 0.58 -1.80
N GLN A 46 3.29 -0.20 -0.75
CA GLN A 46 2.38 -1.25 -0.29
C GLN A 46 1.06 -0.67 0.22
N GLN A 47 1.11 0.44 0.97
CA GLN A 47 -0.07 1.19 1.40
C GLN A 47 -0.89 1.70 0.20
N LEU A 48 -0.22 2.19 -0.84
CA LEU A 48 -0.89 2.67 -2.05
C LEU A 48 -1.50 1.53 -2.88
N PHE A 49 -0.86 0.36 -2.94
CA PHE A 49 -1.45 -0.83 -3.57
C PHE A 49 -2.69 -1.31 -2.81
N LEU A 50 -2.64 -1.28 -1.48
CA LEU A 50 -3.82 -1.58 -0.64
C LEU A 50 -4.94 -0.56 -0.86
N LEU A 51 -4.60 0.73 -1.02
CA LEU A 51 -5.56 1.78 -1.36
C LEU A 51 -6.20 1.53 -2.74
N ALA A 52 -5.40 1.17 -3.75
CA ALA A 52 -5.91 0.79 -5.07
C ALA A 52 -6.88 -0.40 -4.96
N ARG A 53 -6.54 -1.40 -4.14
CA ARG A 53 -7.41 -2.54 -3.88
C ARG A 53 -8.72 -2.14 -3.18
N GLN A 54 -8.69 -1.19 -2.24
CA GLN A 54 -9.90 -0.61 -1.64
C GLN A 54 -10.76 0.13 -2.66
N HIS A 55 -10.15 0.74 -3.68
CA HIS A 55 -10.84 1.37 -4.81
C HIS A 55 -11.44 0.37 -5.81
N GLY A 56 -11.31 -0.93 -5.59
CA GLY A 56 -11.93 -1.98 -6.41
C GLY A 56 -10.99 -2.66 -7.41
N HIS A 57 -9.72 -2.27 -7.46
CA HIS A 57 -8.73 -2.90 -8.32
C HIS A 57 -8.37 -4.30 -7.81
N LYS A 58 -8.39 -5.32 -8.67
CA LYS A 58 -8.18 -6.72 -8.26
C LYS A 58 -6.84 -7.30 -8.73
N ALA A 59 -6.26 -6.75 -9.79
CA ALA A 59 -4.98 -7.22 -10.31
C ALA A 59 -3.80 -6.36 -9.83
N PRO A 60 -2.61 -6.95 -9.63
CA PRO A 60 -1.39 -6.21 -9.33
C PRO A 60 -1.04 -5.15 -10.38
N GLN A 61 -1.35 -5.43 -11.66
CA GLN A 61 -1.16 -4.51 -12.78
C GLN A 61 -2.03 -3.25 -12.61
N ASP A 62 -3.28 -3.42 -12.19
CA ASP A 62 -4.18 -2.29 -11.91
C ASP A 62 -3.66 -1.45 -10.74
N TRP A 63 -3.15 -2.10 -9.69
CA TRP A 63 -2.56 -1.40 -8.53
C TRP A 63 -1.37 -0.58 -8.95
N ALA A 64 -0.47 -1.16 -9.75
CA ALA A 64 0.69 -0.46 -10.30
C ALA A 64 0.28 0.75 -11.15
N GLY A 65 -0.72 0.59 -12.03
CA GLY A 65 -1.26 1.69 -12.83
C GLY A 65 -1.87 2.81 -11.99
N PHE A 66 -2.64 2.47 -10.96
CA PHE A 66 -3.21 3.45 -10.03
C PHE A 66 -2.12 4.25 -9.30
N VAL A 67 -1.11 3.56 -8.78
CA VAL A 67 0.01 4.19 -8.07
C VAL A 67 0.87 5.03 -9.02
N TRP A 68 1.14 4.53 -10.22
CA TRP A 68 1.86 5.27 -11.23
C TRP A 68 1.16 6.57 -11.61
N ASN A 69 -0.15 6.52 -11.87
CA ASN A 69 -0.93 7.71 -12.18
C ASN A 69 -0.87 8.74 -11.04
N LEU A 70 -0.91 8.27 -9.79
CA LEU A 70 -0.79 9.14 -8.63
C LEU A 70 0.57 9.84 -8.55
N LEU A 71 1.66 9.11 -8.83
CA LEU A 71 3.02 9.64 -8.83
C LEU A 71 3.25 10.58 -10.01
N ALA A 72 2.74 10.23 -11.19
CA ALA A 72 2.80 11.05 -12.39
C ALA A 72 2.12 12.41 -12.19
N VAL A 73 0.93 12.43 -11.57
CA VAL A 73 0.22 13.68 -11.21
C VAL A 73 1.03 14.51 -10.20
N GLN A 74 1.81 13.88 -9.33
CA GLN A 74 2.68 14.57 -8.37
C GLN A 74 4.07 14.94 -8.93
N GLY A 75 4.37 14.56 -10.18
CA GLY A 75 5.70 14.71 -10.76
C GLY A 75 6.79 13.90 -10.02
N GLN A 76 6.41 12.89 -9.24
CA GLN A 76 7.34 12.05 -8.49
C GLN A 76 7.89 10.93 -9.37
N ARG A 77 9.21 10.75 -9.36
CA ARG A 77 9.91 9.65 -10.04
C ARG A 77 10.31 8.58 -9.02
N LEU A 78 10.19 7.30 -9.38
CA LEU A 78 10.74 6.25 -8.53
C LEU A 78 12.26 6.24 -8.65
N VAL A 79 12.93 5.98 -7.53
CA VAL A 79 14.36 5.69 -7.49
C VAL A 79 14.53 4.22 -7.18
N LYS A 80 15.13 3.48 -8.11
CA LYS A 80 15.47 2.07 -7.95
C LYS A 80 16.99 1.92 -7.85
N GLN A 81 17.47 1.35 -6.76
CA GLN A 81 18.91 1.10 -6.52
C GLN A 81 19.79 2.35 -6.72
N GLY A 82 19.33 3.52 -6.25
CA GLY A 82 20.06 4.78 -6.40
C GLY A 82 19.97 5.42 -7.78
N ARG A 83 19.25 4.82 -8.74
CA ARG A 83 18.98 5.39 -10.07
C ARG A 83 17.52 5.81 -10.19
N ALA A 84 17.29 7.08 -10.49
CA ALA A 84 15.95 7.54 -10.86
C ALA A 84 15.51 6.82 -12.15
N LEU A 85 14.33 6.23 -12.13
CA LEU A 85 13.70 5.66 -13.31
C LEU A 85 13.13 6.82 -14.12
N ASP A 86 13.72 7.08 -15.28
CA ASP A 86 13.35 8.23 -16.11
C ASP A 86 12.14 7.93 -17.01
N THR A 87 11.92 6.67 -17.38
CA THR A 87 10.83 6.30 -18.29
C THR A 87 9.58 5.79 -17.55
N PRO A 88 8.37 6.14 -18.01
CA PRO A 88 7.11 5.64 -17.45
C PRO A 88 7.04 4.11 -17.42
N GLU A 89 7.56 3.47 -18.46
CA GLU A 89 7.54 2.02 -18.62
C GLU A 89 8.37 1.32 -17.56
N GLN A 90 9.55 1.85 -17.24
CA GLN A 90 10.40 1.32 -16.17
C GLN A 90 9.73 1.47 -14.80
N ASN A 91 9.13 2.63 -14.53
CA ASN A 91 8.42 2.89 -13.29
C ASN A 91 7.23 1.93 -13.12
N LEU A 92 6.42 1.74 -14.17
CA LEU A 92 5.26 0.85 -14.15
C LEU A 92 5.68 -0.62 -14.02
N ALA A 93 6.72 -1.05 -14.72
CA ALA A 93 7.24 -2.41 -14.60
C ALA A 93 7.71 -2.71 -13.16
N GLU A 94 8.39 -1.75 -12.54
CA GLU A 94 8.85 -1.88 -11.16
C GLU A 94 7.69 -1.91 -10.16
N LEU A 95 6.72 -1.01 -10.30
CA LEU A 95 5.52 -0.99 -9.48
C LEU A 95 4.73 -2.30 -9.63
N THR A 96 4.66 -2.85 -10.85
CA THR A 96 3.99 -4.13 -11.13
C THR A 96 4.71 -5.29 -10.45
N ALA A 97 6.04 -5.33 -10.50
CA ALA A 97 6.82 -6.35 -9.80
C ALA A 97 6.62 -6.29 -8.28
N GLN A 98 6.63 -5.09 -7.70
CA GLN A 98 6.37 -4.90 -6.27
C GLN A 98 4.92 -5.26 -5.89
N ALA A 99 3.95 -4.91 -6.73
CA ALA A 99 2.54 -5.24 -6.53
C ALA A 99 2.30 -6.75 -6.61
N ALA A 100 2.97 -7.44 -7.54
CA ALA A 100 2.90 -8.90 -7.68
C ALA A 100 3.51 -9.60 -6.46
N GLU A 101 4.70 -9.18 -6.02
CA GLU A 101 5.30 -9.72 -4.80
C GLU A 101 4.41 -9.47 -3.57
N LEU A 102 3.80 -8.29 -3.48
CA LEU A 102 2.84 -7.99 -2.43
C LEU A 102 1.64 -8.95 -2.51
N ALA A 103 1.06 -9.16 -3.69
CA ALA A 103 -0.08 -10.04 -3.89
C ALA A 103 0.21 -11.49 -3.47
N GLU A 104 1.39 -12.01 -3.82
CA GLU A 104 1.75 -13.40 -3.53
C GLU A 104 2.23 -13.60 -2.09
N LYS A 105 3.16 -12.77 -1.61
CA LYS A 105 3.84 -13.00 -0.32
C LYS A 105 3.21 -12.24 0.84
N ARG A 106 2.80 -10.99 0.62
CA ARG A 106 2.36 -10.09 1.71
C ARG A 106 0.85 -10.10 1.91
N LEU A 107 0.05 -10.20 0.85
CA LEU A 107 -1.41 -10.18 0.89
C LEU A 107 -2.02 -11.22 1.85
N PRO A 108 -1.57 -12.49 1.87
CA PRO A 108 -2.09 -13.45 2.86
C PRO A 108 -1.82 -12.99 4.31
N ILE A 109 -0.64 -12.41 4.57
CA ILE A 109 -0.26 -11.90 5.88
C ILE A 109 -1.12 -10.67 6.24
N LEU A 110 -1.29 -9.73 5.31
CA LEU A 110 -2.09 -8.52 5.51
C LEU A 110 -3.58 -8.86 5.74
N LYS A 111 -4.12 -9.85 5.03
CA LYS A 111 -5.46 -10.40 5.29
C LYS A 111 -5.57 -11.03 6.68
N ALA A 112 -4.58 -11.83 7.07
CA ALA A 112 -4.53 -12.43 8.42
C ALA A 112 -4.47 -11.36 9.53
N LEU A 113 -3.85 -10.21 9.24
CA LEU A 113 -3.76 -9.05 10.13
C LEU A 113 -4.98 -8.11 10.03
N GLN A 114 -6.01 -8.44 9.23
CA GLN A 114 -7.18 -7.59 8.98
C GLN A 114 -6.82 -6.18 8.46
N LEU A 115 -5.78 -6.08 7.63
CA LEU A 115 -5.33 -4.86 6.97
C LEU A 115 -5.83 -4.76 5.52
N ALA A 116 -6.36 -5.84 4.93
CA ALA A 116 -6.66 -5.97 3.51
C ALA A 116 -7.80 -6.98 3.22
#